data_AF-A0A7S2F775-F1
#
_entry.id   AF-A0A7S2F775-F1
#
_cell.length_a   1.000
_cell.length_b   1.000
_cell.length_c   1.000
_cell.angle_alpha   90.00
_cell.angle_beta   90.00
_cell.angle_gamma   90.00
#
_symmetry.space_group_name_H-M   'P 1'
#
loop_
_entity.id
_entity.type
_entity.pdbx_description
1 polymer ?
#
loop_
_entity_poly.entity_id
_entity_poly.type
_entity_poly.pdbx_seq_one_letter_code
_entity_poly.pdbx_strand_id
1 'polypeptide(L)'
;QTTLDSTADDLKADTATLDQTEKACSVKKSEWTSRSETRAQELEAMKSAIEILSKATGVRTEAPSNPVPPPSPVAFLELAAADPRMKAVQLIRASAEAVHSHALERLAQEIAAHLSGPFDDVNNMIQKMI
;
A
#
# COMPACT_ATOMS: atom_id res chain seq x y z
N GLN A 1 4.12 -52.96 -36.73
CA GLN A 1 2.76 -52.42 -36.88
C GLN A 1 2.39 -51.51 -35.71
N THR A 2 2.48 -51.96 -34.45
CA THR A 2 2.04 -51.25 -33.25
C THR A 2 2.64 -49.86 -32.98
N THR A 3 3.88 -49.58 -33.41
CA THR A 3 4.54 -48.28 -33.19
C THR A 3 4.10 -47.19 -34.16
N LEU A 4 3.65 -47.56 -35.36
CA LEU A 4 3.25 -46.60 -36.39
C LEU A 4 1.85 -46.05 -36.08
N ASP A 5 0.96 -46.94 -35.65
CA ASP A 5 -0.40 -46.58 -35.22
C ASP A 5 -0.36 -45.68 -33.98
N SER A 6 0.47 -46.00 -32.97
CA SER A 6 0.61 -45.15 -31.79
C SER A 6 1.15 -43.76 -32.13
N THR A 7 2.14 -43.66 -33.02
CA THR A 7 2.66 -42.35 -33.45
C THR A 7 1.64 -41.53 -34.25
N ALA A 8 0.73 -42.19 -34.98
CA ALA A 8 -0.34 -41.50 -35.71
C ALA A 8 -1.40 -40.95 -34.76
N ASP A 9 -1.73 -41.69 -33.70
CA ASP A 9 -2.64 -41.25 -32.64
C ASP A 9 -2.06 -40.07 -31.85
N ASP A 10 -0.77 -40.14 -31.49
CA ASP A 10 -0.05 -39.05 -30.82
C ASP A 10 -0.04 -37.78 -31.68
N LEU A 11 0.29 -37.90 -32.97
CA LEU A 11 0.28 -36.77 -33.91
C LEU A 11 -1.11 -36.09 -33.97
N LYS A 12 -2.17 -36.90 -33.99
CA LYS A 12 -3.55 -36.39 -34.03
C LYS A 12 -3.90 -35.65 -32.73
N ALA A 13 -3.51 -36.20 -31.57
CA ALA A 13 -3.74 -35.57 -30.28
C ALA A 13 -2.96 -34.25 -30.14
N ASP A 14 -1.71 -34.22 -30.58
CA ASP A 14 -0.86 -33.03 -30.57
C ASP A 14 -1.39 -31.95 -31.50
N THR A 15 -1.83 -32.33 -32.71
CA THR A 15 -2.45 -31.38 -33.66
C THR A 15 -3.72 -30.77 -33.09
N ALA A 16 -4.59 -31.58 -32.46
CA ALA A 16 -5.80 -31.07 -31.82
C ALA A 16 -5.49 -30.13 -30.63
N THR A 17 -4.44 -30.45 -29.86
CA THR A 17 -3.98 -29.61 -28.74
C THR A 17 -3.40 -28.30 -29.23
N LEU A 18 -2.64 -28.31 -30.32
CA LEU A 18 -2.11 -27.11 -30.97
C LEU A 18 -3.25 -26.19 -31.42
N ASP A 19 -4.21 -26.72 -32.16
CA ASP A 19 -5.39 -25.97 -32.63
C ASP A 19 -6.17 -25.32 -31.48
N GLN A 20 -6.33 -26.07 -30.38
CA GLN A 20 -7.00 -25.54 -29.18
C GLN A 20 -6.18 -24.44 -28.51
N THR A 21 -4.86 -24.61 -28.44
CA THR A 21 -3.95 -23.63 -27.85
C THR A 21 -3.92 -22.34 -28.65
N GLU A 22 -3.85 -22.42 -29.98
CA GLU A 22 -3.89 -21.24 -30.85
C GLU A 22 -5.18 -20.44 -30.68
N LYS A 23 -6.33 -21.13 -30.60
CA LYS A 23 -7.63 -20.49 -30.31
C LYS A 23 -7.61 -19.81 -28.94
N ALA A 24 -7.11 -20.48 -27.91
CA ALA A 24 -7.02 -19.91 -26.57
C ALA A 24 -6.13 -18.67 -26.53
N CYS A 25 -4.97 -18.71 -27.20
CA CYS A 25 -4.06 -17.57 -27.32
C CYS A 25 -4.71 -16.39 -28.04
N SER A 26 -5.45 -16.65 -29.12
CA SER A 26 -6.18 -15.61 -29.87
C SER A 26 -7.23 -14.92 -29.01
N VAL A 27 -8.04 -15.68 -28.27
CA VAL A 27 -9.04 -15.14 -27.34
C VAL A 27 -8.38 -14.35 -26.21
N LYS A 28 -7.31 -14.87 -25.61
CA LYS A 28 -6.60 -14.15 -24.53
C LYS A 28 -5.98 -12.85 -25.02
N LYS A 29 -5.49 -12.82 -26.25
CA LYS A 29 -4.98 -11.60 -26.88
C LYS A 29 -6.07 -10.55 -27.03
N SER A 30 -7.23 -10.91 -27.56
CA SER A 30 -8.33 -9.94 -27.73
C SER A 30 -8.87 -9.42 -26.39
N GLU A 31 -9.02 -10.30 -25.39
CA GLU A 31 -9.37 -9.91 -24.02
C GLU A 31 -8.35 -8.94 -23.42
N TRP A 32 -7.05 -9.24 -23.56
CA TRP A 32 -5.99 -8.39 -23.03
C TRP A 32 -5.96 -7.02 -23.68
N THR A 33 -6.09 -6.96 -25.01
CA THR A 33 -6.14 -5.69 -25.74
C THR A 33 -7.31 -4.84 -25.26
N SER A 34 -8.52 -5.41 -25.21
CA SER A 34 -9.71 -4.69 -24.74
C SER A 34 -9.56 -4.19 -23.29
N ARG A 35 -9.10 -5.06 -22.37
CA ARG A 35 -8.89 -4.67 -20.96
C ARG A 35 -7.83 -3.59 -20.81
N SER A 36 -6.77 -3.64 -21.60
CA SER A 36 -5.68 -2.67 -21.55
C SER A 36 -6.13 -1.30 -22.03
N GLU A 37 -6.93 -1.26 -23.10
CA GLU A 37 -7.54 -0.04 -23.61
C GLU A 37 -8.50 0.59 -22.59
N THR A 38 -9.40 -0.21 -22.01
CA THR A 38 -10.31 0.27 -20.94
C THR A 38 -9.51 0.81 -19.75
N ARG A 39 -8.46 0.10 -19.32
CA ARG A 39 -7.63 0.54 -18.18
C ARG A 39 -6.92 1.87 -18.47
N ALA A 40 -6.46 2.08 -19.70
CA ALA A 40 -5.88 3.36 -20.09
C ALA A 40 -6.90 4.50 -19.99
N GLN A 41 -8.13 4.27 -20.48
CA GLN A 41 -9.22 5.25 -20.37
C GLN A 41 -9.62 5.54 -18.92
N GLU A 42 -9.69 4.52 -18.07
CA GLU A 42 -9.94 4.68 -16.63
C GLU A 42 -8.88 5.56 -15.95
N LEU A 43 -7.61 5.35 -16.27
CA LEU A 43 -6.51 6.14 -15.70
C LEU A 43 -6.57 7.60 -16.14
N GLU A 44 -6.90 7.87 -17.41
CA GLU A 44 -7.08 9.24 -17.90
C GLU A 44 -8.30 9.92 -17.25
N ALA A 45 -9.40 9.18 -17.06
CA ALA A 45 -10.56 9.68 -16.33
C ALA A 45 -10.24 9.99 -14.86
N MET A 46 -9.46 9.13 -14.20
CA MET A 46 -9.00 9.37 -12.83
C MET A 46 -8.11 10.62 -12.72
N LYS A 47 -7.15 10.80 -13.64
CA LYS A 47 -6.31 12.01 -13.68
C LYS A 47 -7.17 13.27 -13.83
N SER A 48 -8.16 13.23 -14.73
CA SER A 48 -9.09 14.32 -14.94
C SER A 48 -9.91 14.62 -13.68
N ALA A 49 -10.37 13.59 -12.96
CA ALA A 49 -11.08 13.75 -11.69
C ALA A 49 -10.20 14.40 -10.62
N ILE A 50 -8.93 14.00 -10.51
CA ILE A 50 -7.96 14.63 -9.60
C ILE A 50 -7.79 16.11 -9.93
N GLU A 51 -7.67 16.47 -11.21
CA GLU A 51 -7.53 17.86 -11.64
C GLU A 51 -8.77 18.70 -11.33
N ILE A 52 -9.97 18.15 -11.50
CA ILE A 52 -11.22 18.85 -11.16
C ILE A 52 -11.31 19.05 -9.65
N LEU A 53 -11.01 18.01 -8.87
CA LEU A 53 -11.04 18.09 -7.40
C LEU A 53 -9.99 19.09 -6.89
N SER A 54 -8.78 19.11 -7.43
CA SER A 54 -7.74 20.08 -7.04
C SER A 54 -8.18 21.52 -7.27
N LYS A 55 -8.83 21.80 -8.42
CA LYS A 55 -9.40 23.11 -8.74
C LYS A 55 -10.61 23.47 -7.87
N ALA A 56 -11.47 22.50 -7.57
CA ALA A 56 -12.72 22.73 -6.86
C ALA A 56 -12.57 22.89 -5.34
N THR A 57 -11.54 22.28 -4.74
CA THR A 57 -11.48 22.13 -3.27
C THR A 57 -10.25 22.77 -2.61
N GLY A 58 -9.33 23.37 -3.36
CA GLY A 58 -8.16 24.05 -2.78
C GLY A 58 -7.22 23.13 -1.98
N VAL A 59 -7.47 21.82 -1.98
CA VAL A 59 -6.64 20.82 -1.32
C VAL A 59 -5.51 20.39 -2.23
N ARG A 60 -4.33 20.26 -1.62
CA ARG A 60 -3.11 19.81 -2.29
C ARG A 60 -3.28 18.38 -2.82
N THR A 61 -3.17 18.21 -4.14
CA THR A 61 -3.24 16.90 -4.82
C THR A 61 -1.88 16.33 -5.20
N GLU A 62 -0.80 17.09 -5.03
CA GLU A 62 0.56 16.58 -5.16
C GLU A 62 1.03 16.02 -3.82
N ALA A 63 1.64 14.83 -3.84
CA ALA A 63 2.32 14.31 -2.67
C ALA A 63 3.40 15.33 -2.27
N PRO A 64 3.41 15.84 -1.02
CA PRO A 64 4.43 16.77 -0.61
C PRO A 64 5.80 16.11 -0.80
N SER A 65 6.69 16.78 -1.52
CA SER A 65 8.12 16.45 -1.53
C SER A 65 8.65 16.81 -0.14
N ASN A 66 8.30 15.98 0.85
CA ASN A 66 8.97 16.05 2.13
C ASN A 66 10.35 15.43 1.92
N PRO A 67 11.45 16.14 2.21
CA PRO A 67 12.71 15.49 2.48
C PRO A 67 12.44 14.40 3.51
N VAL A 68 13.02 13.22 3.32
CA VAL A 68 13.02 12.19 4.37
C VAL A 68 13.50 12.90 5.65
N PRO A 69 12.67 12.96 6.71
CA PRO A 69 13.10 13.60 7.94
C PRO A 69 14.42 12.95 8.37
N PRO A 70 15.42 13.72 8.82
CA PRO A 70 16.63 13.12 9.35
C PRO A 70 16.22 12.09 10.42
N PRO A 71 16.93 10.94 10.51
CA PRO A 71 16.60 9.91 11.48
C PRO A 71 16.43 10.55 12.84
N SER A 72 15.25 10.34 13.45
CA SER A 72 14.93 10.91 14.75
C SER A 72 16.07 10.60 15.71
N PRO A 73 16.66 11.59 16.40
CA PRO A 73 17.63 11.29 17.44
C PRO A 73 16.95 10.32 18.40
N VAL A 74 17.58 9.16 18.59
CA VAL A 74 17.18 8.17 19.58
C VAL A 74 17.37 8.81 20.95
N ALA A 75 16.34 9.53 21.40
CA ALA A 75 16.29 10.04 22.75
C ALA A 75 16.35 8.84 23.71
N PHE A 76 17.35 8.89 24.57
CA PHE A 76 17.76 7.92 25.58
C PHE A 76 16.57 7.15 26.21
N LEU A 77 16.52 5.83 25.98
CA LEU A 77 15.41 4.93 26.38
C LEU A 77 15.09 4.97 27.89
N GLU A 78 16.04 5.37 28.73
CA GLU A 78 15.90 5.27 30.18
C GLU A 78 15.06 6.41 30.80
N LEU A 79 14.87 7.54 30.10
CA LEU A 79 14.05 8.65 30.61
C LEU A 79 12.54 8.53 30.30
N ALA A 80 12.14 7.64 29.39
CA ALA A 80 10.76 7.53 28.91
C ALA A 80 9.86 6.62 29.78
N ALA A 81 10.39 6.06 30.88
CA ALA A 81 9.67 5.13 31.75
C ALA A 81 8.60 5.78 32.66
N ALA A 82 8.53 7.11 32.71
CA ALA A 82 7.61 7.83 33.58
C ALA A 82 6.20 8.04 32.99
N ASP A 83 6.05 8.10 31.65
CA ASP A 83 4.74 8.31 31.02
C ASP A 83 4.17 6.98 30.47
N PRO A 84 3.01 6.49 30.98
CA PRO A 84 2.34 5.31 30.45
C PRO A 84 2.07 5.37 28.94
N ARG A 85 1.90 6.56 28.37
CA ARG A 85 1.66 6.76 26.92
C ARG A 85 2.92 6.48 26.10
N MET A 86 4.09 6.84 26.61
CA MET A 86 5.38 6.50 25.98
C MET A 86 5.64 4.98 26.01
N LYS A 87 5.21 4.30 27.07
CA LYS A 87 5.29 2.83 27.15
C LYS A 87 4.43 2.15 26.09
N ALA A 88 3.24 2.68 25.80
CA ALA A 88 2.39 2.16 24.73
C ALA A 88 3.04 2.35 23.34
N VAL A 89 3.63 3.52 23.07
CA VAL A 89 4.39 3.78 21.83
C VAL A 89 5.55 2.80 21.67
N GLN A 90 6.26 2.47 22.76
CA GLN A 90 7.37 1.52 22.73
C GLN A 90 6.92 0.08 22.40
N LEU A 91 5.77 -0.37 22.94
CA LEU A 91 5.21 -1.67 22.60
C LEU A 91 4.83 -1.77 21.11
N ILE A 92 4.32 -0.68 20.54
CA ILE A 92 3.99 -0.61 19.10
C ILE A 92 5.28 -0.65 18.25
N ARG A 93 6.37 -0.02 18.70
CA ARG A 93 7.68 -0.12 18.00
C ARG A 93 8.27 -1.53 18.07
N ALA A 94 8.23 -2.16 19.24
CA ALA A 94 8.71 -3.53 19.42
C ALA A 94 7.93 -4.54 18.56
N SER A 95 6.60 -4.37 18.44
CA SER A 95 5.79 -5.21 17.56
C SER A 95 6.02 -4.90 16.07
N ALA A 96 6.29 -3.64 15.73
CA ALA A 96 6.68 -3.25 14.38
C ALA A 96 7.99 -3.92 13.94
N GLU A 97 8.99 -3.97 14.82
CA GLU A 97 10.27 -4.64 14.56
C GLU A 97 10.08 -6.16 14.44
N ALA A 98 9.30 -6.78 15.33
CA ALA A 98 9.04 -8.22 15.30
C ALA A 98 8.28 -8.69 14.05
N VAL A 99 7.41 -7.83 13.50
CA VAL A 99 6.57 -8.13 12.33
C VAL A 99 7.10 -7.47 11.05
N HIS A 100 8.20 -6.72 11.13
CA HIS A 100 8.77 -5.92 10.03
C HIS A 100 7.73 -5.01 9.33
N SER A 101 6.90 -4.33 10.12
CA SER A 101 5.79 -3.53 9.61
C SER A 101 6.07 -2.04 9.66
N HIS A 102 6.39 -1.44 8.51
CA HIS A 102 6.55 0.01 8.36
C HIS A 102 5.28 0.81 8.68
N ALA A 103 4.10 0.20 8.54
CA ALA A 103 2.85 0.84 8.92
C ALA A 103 2.76 1.03 10.45
N LEU A 104 3.24 0.05 11.24
CA LEU A 104 3.29 0.16 12.70
C LEU A 104 4.37 1.13 13.17
N GLU A 105 5.51 1.20 12.46
CA GLU A 105 6.54 2.21 12.74
C GLU A 105 6.00 3.63 12.55
N ARG A 106 5.31 3.87 11.43
CA ARG A 106 4.68 5.16 11.14
C ARG A 106 3.60 5.51 12.16
N LEU A 107 2.77 4.54 12.54
CA LEU A 107 1.75 4.72 13.58
C LEU A 107 2.40 5.10 14.92
N ALA A 108 3.49 4.43 15.31
CA ALA A 108 4.20 4.76 16.54
C ALA A 108 4.83 6.17 16.49
N GLN A 109 5.27 6.64 15.31
CA GLN A 109 5.76 8.01 15.12
C GLN A 109 4.65 9.05 15.23
N GLU A 110 3.50 8.80 14.61
CA GLU A 110 2.33 9.69 14.68
C GLU A 110 1.79 9.80 16.11
N ILE A 111 1.66 8.67 16.82
CA ILE A 111 1.23 8.67 18.23
C ILE A 111 2.25 9.41 19.09
N ALA A 112 3.55 9.20 18.89
CA ALA A 112 4.59 9.91 19.63
C ALA A 112 4.57 11.43 19.41
N ALA A 113 4.26 11.87 18.18
CA ALA A 113 4.16 13.29 17.85
C ALA A 113 2.89 13.95 18.42
N HIS A 114 1.87 13.15 18.73
CA HIS A 114 0.57 13.61 19.24
C HIS A 114 0.26 13.11 20.66
N LEU A 115 1.30 12.87 21.48
CA LEU A 115 1.13 12.50 22.89
C LEU A 115 0.43 13.58 23.71
N SER A 116 0.47 14.84 23.25
CA SER A 116 -0.33 15.93 23.79
C SER A 116 -1.72 15.93 23.13
N GLY A 117 -2.75 15.64 23.92
CA GLY A 117 -4.14 15.63 23.47
C GLY A 117 -4.76 17.03 23.40
N PRO A 118 -5.90 17.21 22.70
CA PRO A 118 -6.60 18.50 22.56
C PRO A 118 -7.11 19.08 23.89
N PHE A 119 -7.08 18.30 24.97
CA PHE A 119 -7.51 18.71 26.31
C PHE A 119 -6.34 18.93 27.28
N ASP A 120 -5.10 18.73 26.86
CA ASP A 120 -3.94 18.92 27.75
C ASP A 120 -3.75 20.39 28.14
N ASP A 121 -4.07 21.31 27.23
CA ASP A 121 -4.08 22.75 27.53
C ASP A 121 -5.16 23.12 28.56
N VAL A 122 -6.34 22.50 28.44
CA VAL A 122 -7.46 22.69 29.38
C VAL A 122 -7.12 22.10 30.75
N ASN A 123 -6.55 20.90 30.78
CA ASN A 123 -6.10 20.26 32.03
C ASN A 123 -4.99 21.07 32.72
N ASN A 124 -4.04 21.60 31.95
CA ASN A 124 -2.99 22.49 32.46
C ASN A 124 -3.55 23.82 32.97
N MET A 125 -4.59 24.37 32.33
CA MET A 125 -5.29 25.56 32.82
C MET A 125 -6.04 25.29 34.13
N ILE A 126 -6.77 24.16 34.22
CA ILE A 126 -7.49 23.76 35.43
C ILE A 126 -6.52 23.52 36.59
N GLN A 127 -5.40 22.83 36.35
CA GLN A 127 -4.39 22.56 37.38
C GLN A 127 -3.66 23.82 37.88
N LYS A 128 -3.56 24.87 37.07
CA LYS A 128 -2.96 26.16 37.47
C LYS A 128 -3.92 27.06 38.25
N MET A 129 -5.21 26.70 38.32
CA MET A 129 -6.24 27.44 39.06
C MET A 129 -6.53 26.83 40.45
N ILE A 130 -5.83 25.77 40.81
CA ILE A 130 -5.79 25.17 42.16
C ILE A 130 -4.47 25.54 42.82
#